data_AF-A0A918FVH8-F1
#
_entry.id   AF-A0A918FVH8-F1
#
_cell.length_a   1.000
_cell.length_b   1.000
_cell.length_c   1.000
_cell.angle_alpha   90.00
_cell.angle_beta   90.00
_cell.angle_gamma   90.00
#
_symmetry.space_group_name_H-M   'P 1'
#
loop_
_entity.id
_entity.type
_entity.pdbx_description
1 polymer ?
#
loop_
_entity_poly.entity_id
_entity_poly.type
_entity_poly.pdbx_seq_one_letter_code
_entity_poly.pdbx_strand_id
1 'polypeptide(L)'
;MIWYDYDDGSDRVSTMFAESLKDQFGSAKVTLDGKKSWDIKATQLATGDFNGDGYDDLAALRKQDTSIQTWTWNWSGADAAFKGGVAGWTAPTSTYPYEPMKLVTPYN
;
A
#
# COMPACT_ATOMS: atom_id res chain seq x y z
N MET A 1 -2.78 8.37 -4.97
CA MET A 1 -2.41 6.99 -5.37
C MET A 1 -3.67 6.20 -5.67
N ILE A 2 -3.59 5.21 -6.56
CA ILE A 2 -4.67 4.28 -6.89
C ILE A 2 -4.10 2.87 -6.87
N TRP A 3 -4.75 1.94 -6.17
CA TRP A 3 -4.51 0.50 -6.34
C TRP A 3 -5.60 -0.04 -7.27
N TYR A 4 -5.22 -0.73 -8.33
CA TYR A 4 -6.13 -1.36 -9.27
C TYR A 4 -5.87 -2.87 -9.37
N ASP A 5 -6.94 -3.63 -9.19
CA ASP A 5 -7.02 -5.09 -9.37
C ASP A 5 -7.49 -5.37 -10.80
N TYR A 6 -6.63 -6.00 -11.61
CA TYR A 6 -6.88 -6.27 -13.02
C TYR A 6 -7.51 -7.65 -13.25
N ASP A 7 -8.30 -7.79 -14.31
CA ASP A 7 -8.93 -9.07 -14.69
C ASP A 7 -7.91 -10.20 -14.97
N ASP A 8 -6.64 -9.87 -15.25
CA ASP A 8 -5.54 -10.83 -15.42
C ASP A 8 -4.95 -11.33 -14.07
N GLY A 9 -5.50 -10.85 -12.96
CA GLY A 9 -5.11 -11.13 -11.58
C GLY A 9 -3.85 -10.40 -11.14
N SER A 10 -3.37 -9.41 -11.88
CA SER A 10 -2.30 -8.53 -11.40
C SER A 10 -2.86 -7.38 -10.57
N ASP A 11 -2.08 -6.95 -9.59
CA ASP A 11 -2.37 -5.78 -8.77
C ASP A 11 -1.34 -4.71 -9.08
N ARG A 12 -1.79 -3.49 -9.38
CA ARG A 12 -0.86 -2.37 -9.56
C ARG A 12 -1.24 -1.18 -8.72
N VAL A 13 -0.24 -0.57 -8.10
CA VAL A 13 -0.39 0.77 -7.53
C VAL A 13 0.12 1.78 -8.54
N SER A 14 -0.75 2.70 -8.94
CA SER A 14 -0.40 3.87 -9.70
C SER A 14 -0.31 5.10 -8.80
N THR A 15 0.81 5.80 -8.86
CA THR A 15 1.00 7.08 -8.18
C THR A 15 0.86 8.21 -9.19
N MET A 16 0.04 9.20 -8.88
CA MET A 16 -0.01 10.46 -9.62
C MET A 16 0.91 11.43 -8.91
N PHE A 17 1.88 11.96 -9.63
CA PHE A 17 2.80 12.94 -9.07
C PHE A 17 2.16 14.32 -9.04
N ALA A 18 2.44 15.07 -7.97
CA ALA A 18 2.36 16.52 -8.04
C ALA A 18 3.47 16.99 -9.01
N GLU A 19 3.09 17.23 -10.26
CA GLU A 19 3.95 17.90 -11.23
C GLU A 19 3.84 19.42 -11.01
N SER A 20 4.66 20.23 -11.67
CA SER A 20 4.54 21.71 -11.66
C SER A 20 3.26 22.23 -12.35
N LEU A 21 2.24 21.38 -12.45
CA LEU A 21 0.92 21.68 -12.95
C LEU A 21 0.11 22.30 -11.81
N LYS A 22 -0.29 23.55 -12.02
CA LYS A 22 -1.15 24.27 -11.07
C LYS A 22 -2.50 23.56 -10.97
N ASP A 23 -2.91 23.25 -9.74
CA ASP A 23 -4.23 22.71 -9.37
C ASP A 23 -4.60 21.35 -9.99
N GLN A 24 -3.63 20.56 -10.46
CA GLN A 24 -3.88 19.27 -11.12
C GLN A 24 -2.86 18.20 -10.73
N PHE A 25 -3.29 16.95 -10.74
CA PHE A 25 -2.38 15.80 -10.71
C PHE A 25 -1.75 15.59 -12.10
N GLY A 26 -0.48 15.20 -12.11
CA GLY A 26 0.21 14.78 -13.33
C GLY A 26 -0.23 13.40 -13.82
N SER A 27 0.54 12.87 -14.77
CA SER A 27 0.27 11.53 -15.31
C SER A 27 0.43 10.43 -14.25
N ALA A 28 -0.43 9.41 -14.31
CA ALA A 28 -0.33 8.24 -13.45
C ALA A 28 0.86 7.37 -13.89
N LYS A 29 1.72 6.95 -12.96
CA LYS A 29 2.75 5.93 -13.21
C LYS A 29 2.49 4.72 -12.35
N VAL A 30 2.62 3.53 -12.93
CA VAL A 30 2.67 2.28 -12.16
C VAL A 30 3.95 2.27 -11.33
N THR A 31 3.80 2.31 -10.01
CA THR A 31 4.89 2.40 -9.04
C THR A 31 5.02 1.18 -8.14
N LEU A 32 4.07 0.24 -8.24
CA LEU A 32 4.11 -1.09 -7.66
C LEU A 32 3.42 -2.04 -8.64
N ASP A 33 4.11 -3.10 -9.04
CA ASP A 33 3.59 -4.16 -9.91
C ASP A 33 3.62 -5.48 -9.12
N GLY A 34 2.52 -5.77 -8.43
CA GLY A 34 2.41 -6.88 -7.50
C GLY A 34 2.07 -8.19 -8.22
N LYS A 35 2.80 -9.25 -7.92
CA LYS A 35 2.41 -10.61 -8.34
C LYS A 35 1.12 -11.04 -7.63
N LYS A 36 0.10 -11.42 -8.42
CA LYS A 36 -1.03 -12.39 -8.24
C LYS A 36 -1.48 -12.87 -6.85
N SER A 37 -1.14 -12.21 -5.76
CA SER A 37 -1.24 -12.77 -4.40
C SER A 37 -1.97 -11.85 -3.43
N TRP A 38 -2.33 -10.64 -3.85
CA TRP A 38 -3.05 -9.71 -2.99
C TRP A 38 -4.55 -9.79 -3.30
N ASP A 39 -5.36 -9.81 -2.25
CA ASP A 39 -6.81 -9.64 -2.36
C ASP A 39 -7.12 -8.27 -1.75
N ILE A 40 -7.43 -7.30 -2.61
CA ILE A 40 -7.70 -5.93 -2.16
C ILE A 40 -8.94 -5.86 -1.27
N LYS A 41 -9.92 -6.75 -1.43
CA LYS A 41 -11.12 -6.80 -0.56
C LYS A 41 -10.76 -7.27 0.84
N ALA A 42 -9.70 -8.06 0.96
CA ALA A 42 -9.13 -8.53 2.21
C ALA A 42 -7.93 -7.67 2.69
N THR A 43 -7.78 -6.45 2.16
CA THR A 43 -6.67 -5.56 2.50
C THR A 43 -7.18 -4.16 2.87
N GLN A 44 -6.68 -3.62 3.98
CA GLN A 44 -6.84 -2.20 4.32
C GLN A 44 -5.55 -1.46 3.98
N LEU A 45 -5.68 -0.24 3.45
CA LEU A 45 -4.55 0.57 3.02
C LEU A 45 -4.44 1.84 3.87
N ALA A 46 -3.20 2.29 4.05
CA ALA A 46 -2.83 3.54 4.70
C ALA A 46 -1.62 4.15 3.99
N THR A 47 -1.50 5.47 4.00
CA THR A 47 -0.35 6.19 3.48
C THR A 47 0.20 7.15 4.53
N GLY A 48 1.49 7.43 4.45
CA GLY A 48 2.18 8.42 5.29
C GLY A 48 3.68 8.17 5.29
N ASP A 49 4.47 9.12 5.75
CA ASP A 49 5.93 8.98 5.86
C ASP A 49 6.29 8.07 7.06
N PHE A 50 6.44 6.78 6.81
CA PHE A 50 6.71 5.78 7.84
C PHE A 50 8.21 5.59 8.10
N ASN A 51 9.06 6.02 7.16
CA ASN A 51 10.50 5.85 7.23
C ASN A 51 11.27 7.16 7.57
N GLY A 52 10.59 8.31 7.54
CA GLY A 52 11.13 9.62 7.88
C GLY A 52 11.92 10.31 6.77
N ASP A 53 11.76 9.93 5.50
CA ASP A 53 12.51 10.48 4.36
C ASP A 53 11.82 11.66 3.67
N GLY A 54 10.63 12.05 4.14
CA GLY A 54 9.85 13.16 3.61
C GLY A 54 8.95 12.81 2.42
N TYR A 55 8.83 11.53 2.05
CA TYR A 55 7.88 11.05 1.06
C TYR A 55 6.81 10.16 1.70
N ASP A 56 5.59 10.18 1.15
CA ASP A 56 4.53 9.27 1.59
C ASP A 56 4.87 7.82 1.20
N ASP A 57 4.93 6.95 2.19
CA ASP A 57 5.03 5.49 2.05
C ASP A 57 3.63 4.84 1.97
N LEU A 58 3.58 3.56 1.60
CA LEU A 58 2.37 2.74 1.59
C LEU A 58 2.42 1.70 2.72
N ALA A 59 1.35 1.59 3.50
CA ALA A 59 1.13 0.50 4.43
C ALA A 59 -0.15 -0.28 4.11
N ALA A 60 -0.14 -1.56 4.44
CA ALA A 60 -1.29 -2.44 4.30
C ALA A 60 -1.50 -3.32 5.54
N LEU A 61 -2.76 -3.58 5.87
CA LEU A 61 -3.17 -4.66 6.77
C LEU A 61 -3.91 -5.70 5.93
N ARG A 62 -3.30 -6.87 5.75
CA ARG A 62 -3.80 -7.93 4.88
C ARG A 62 -4.31 -9.11 5.69
N LYS A 63 -5.50 -9.61 5.34
CA LYS A 63 -6.03 -10.90 5.79
C LYS A 63 -5.67 -11.99 4.79
N GLN A 64 -5.18 -13.10 5.31
CA GLN A 64 -5.04 -14.40 4.65
C GLN A 64 -5.91 -15.41 5.40
N ASP A 65 -5.97 -16.65 4.91
CA ASP A 65 -6.83 -17.70 5.46
C ASP A 65 -6.73 -17.83 7.00
N THR A 66 -5.50 -17.91 7.51
CA THR A 66 -5.23 -18.15 8.93
C THR A 66 -4.41 -17.05 9.61
N SER A 67 -4.04 -16.00 8.87
CA SER A 67 -3.18 -14.93 9.40
C SER A 67 -3.59 -13.53 8.95
N ILE A 68 -3.28 -12.56 9.79
CA ILE A 68 -3.27 -11.13 9.49
C ILE A 68 -1.82 -10.67 9.45
N GLN A 69 -1.46 -9.83 8.48
CA GLN A 69 -0.12 -9.28 8.33
C GLN A 69 -0.14 -7.78 8.06
N THR A 70 0.80 -7.04 8.66
CA THR A 70 1.11 -5.68 8.20
C THR A 70 2.20 -5.72 7.14
N TRP A 71 2.13 -4.82 6.17
CA TRP A 71 3.16 -4.65 5.15
C TRP A 71 3.44 -3.18 4.92
N THR A 72 4.69 -2.85 4.57
CA THR A 72 5.10 -1.49 4.21
C THR A 72 5.89 -1.52 2.91
N TRP A 73 5.63 -0.55 2.03
CA TRP A 73 6.43 -0.25 0.86
C TRP A 73 6.91 1.19 0.98
N ASN A 74 8.22 1.34 1.09
CA ASN A 74 8.83 2.65 1.22
C ASN A 74 8.99 3.28 -0.16
N TRP A 75 8.63 4.56 -0.28
CA TRP A 75 8.91 5.32 -1.48
C TRP A 75 10.42 5.49 -1.68
N SER A 76 10.86 5.53 -2.93
CA SER A 76 12.22 5.91 -3.29
C SER A 76 12.17 7.14 -4.19
N GLY A 77 12.52 8.31 -3.64
CA GLY A 77 12.64 9.54 -4.44
C GLY A 77 13.64 9.41 -5.60
N ALA A 78 14.69 8.59 -5.42
CA ALA A 78 15.70 8.35 -6.45
C ALA A 78 15.18 7.47 -7.61
N ASP A 79 14.40 6.44 -7.30
CA ASP A 79 13.87 5.49 -8.30
C ASP A 79 12.51 5.92 -8.87
N ALA A 80 11.88 6.92 -8.26
CA ALA A 80 10.51 7.35 -8.52
C ALA A 80 9.50 6.17 -8.47
N ALA A 81 9.70 5.24 -7.53
CA ALA A 81 8.88 4.04 -7.36
C ALA A 81 8.89 3.55 -5.91
N PHE A 82 7.94 2.67 -5.56
CA PHE A 82 7.99 1.95 -4.30
C PHE A 82 9.07 0.87 -4.34
N LYS A 83 9.82 0.74 -3.24
CA LYS A 83 10.69 -0.41 -3.01
C LYS A 83 9.84 -1.66 -2.76
N GLY A 84 10.46 -2.83 -2.85
CA GLY A 84 9.77 -4.10 -2.55
C GLY A 84 9.10 -4.09 -1.18
N GLY A 85 7.95 -4.74 -1.08
CA GLY A 85 7.16 -4.78 0.15
C GLY A 85 7.86 -5.58 1.24
N VAL A 86 7.82 -5.07 2.46
CA VAL A 86 8.37 -5.71 3.64
C VAL A 86 7.22 -6.11 4.56
N ALA A 87 7.15 -7.39 4.91
CA ALA A 87 6.21 -7.89 5.92
C ALA A 87 6.67 -7.44 7.32
N GLY A 88 5.73 -6.94 8.11
CA GLY A 88 5.93 -6.56 9.51
C GLY A 88 5.28 -7.55 10.47
N TRP A 89 4.39 -7.05 11.32
CA TRP A 89 3.68 -7.86 12.30
C TRP A 89 2.79 -8.92 11.63
N THR A 90 2.75 -10.11 12.22
CA THR A 90 1.89 -11.22 11.79
C THR A 90 1.20 -11.83 13.00
N ALA A 91 -0.09 -12.16 12.88
CA ALA A 91 -0.83 -12.84 13.92
C ALA A 91 -1.93 -13.75 13.36
N PRO A 92 -2.40 -14.75 14.13
CA PRO A 92 -3.46 -15.63 13.67
C PRO A 92 -4.84 -14.94 13.70
N THR A 93 -5.68 -15.24 12.71
CA THR A 93 -7.06 -14.73 12.63
C THR A 93 -7.95 -15.18 13.79
N SER A 94 -7.58 -16.26 14.47
CA SER A 94 -8.26 -16.75 15.69
C SER A 94 -8.05 -15.84 16.91
N THR A 95 -6.99 -15.04 16.93
CA THR A 95 -6.69 -14.08 18.00
C THR A 95 -7.02 -12.64 17.58
N TYR A 96 -6.74 -12.30 16.33
CA TYR A 96 -7.02 -10.98 15.76
C TYR A 96 -7.96 -11.12 14.54
N PRO A 97 -9.29 -11.11 14.76
CA PRO A 97 -10.26 -11.21 13.67
C PRO A 97 -10.20 -9.94 12.83
N TYR A 98 -10.18 -10.09 11.50
CA TYR A 98 -10.02 -8.96 10.57
C TYR A 98 -11.19 -7.97 10.56
N GLU A 99 -12.43 -8.49 10.59
CA GLU A 99 -13.64 -7.67 10.36
C GLU A 99 -13.77 -6.46 11.32
N PRO A 100 -13.47 -6.57 12.64
CA PRO A 100 -13.47 -5.41 13.53
C PRO A 100 -12.19 -4.57 13.52
N MET A 101 -11.13 -4.97 12.79
CA MET A 101 -9.88 -4.23 12.75
C MET A 101 -9.98 -3.02 11.83
N LYS A 102 -9.26 -1.95 12.19
CA LYS A 102 -9.07 -0.79 11.32
C LYS A 102 -7.60 -0.41 11.28
N LEU A 103 -7.03 -0.32 10.08
CA LEU A 103 -5.76 0.36 9.89
C LEU A 103 -6.01 1.87 9.94
N VAL A 104 -5.33 2.55 10.87
CA VAL A 104 -5.51 3.98 11.13
C VAL A 104 -4.21 4.71 10.76
N THR A 105 -4.35 5.81 10.05
CA THR A 105 -3.27 6.78 9.81
C THR A 105 -3.31 7.84 10.91
N PRO A 106 -2.22 8.08 11.66
CA PRO A 106 -2.17 9.24 12.56
C PRO A 106 -2.27 10.54 11.74
N TYR A 107 -2.97 11.53 12.29
CA TYR A 107 -2.94 12.89 11.75
C TYR A 107 -1.58 13.51 12.12
N ASN A 108 -0.79 13.85 11.11
CA ASN A 108 0.38 14.72 11.25
C ASN A 108 0.01 16.14 10.83
#